data_AF-A0A5C6LTL7-F1
#
_entry.id   AF-A0A5C6LTL7-F1
#
_cell.length_a   1.000
_cell.length_b   1.000
_cell.length_c   1.000
_cell.angle_alpha   90.00
_cell.angle_beta   90.00
_cell.angle_gamma   90.00
#
_symmetry.space_group_name_H-M   'P 1'
#
loop_
_entity.id
_entity.type
_entity.pdbx_description
1 polymer ?
#
loop_
_entity_poly.entity_id
_entity_poly.type
_entity_poly.pdbx_seq_one_letter_code
_entity_poly.pdbx_strand_id
1 'polypeptide(L)'
;MRKHTLTALVCLLAGAAVCIVSCKKDTTPSASVNQSGVSQATLDKISALGFSTADVRKFDGKYLVEGDILLSDADLNTKANSPFLTTAKEEQYRTNYVVTGLPRQITVRVASSLGSAFVAGTDTAIARYNRLGLTLTFRRITSGTANITISGFNQGPSGGFITLGSAGFPTSSGNPYNSILMNTNSAAYGSNPNVLYVGSVIQHEIGHCIGFRHTDYFNRALSCGGSASNEGSAGVGAILIPGTPSGNSANSWMLACSNGGNRTFNANDIVALNYLY
;
A
#
# COMPACT_ATOMS: atom_id res chain seq x y z
N MET A 1 -67.95 -53.69 -30.81
CA MET A 1 -66.55 -53.62 -31.30
C MET A 1 -65.64 -54.32 -30.29
N ARG A 2 -64.94 -55.35 -30.78
CA ARG A 2 -63.83 -56.18 -30.25
C ARG A 2 -63.27 -55.86 -28.84
N LYS A 3 -63.38 -56.81 -27.89
CA LYS A 3 -62.40 -57.88 -27.46
C LYS A 3 -61.30 -57.33 -26.53
N HIS A 4 -61.26 -57.57 -25.20
CA HIS A 4 -61.06 -58.78 -24.38
C HIS A 4 -59.64 -58.85 -23.74
N THR A 5 -59.60 -58.89 -22.40
CA THR A 5 -58.78 -59.74 -21.47
C THR A 5 -57.25 -59.72 -21.55
N LEU A 6 -56.50 -59.34 -20.49
CA LEU A 6 -56.20 -60.01 -19.19
C LEU A 6 -55.04 -61.02 -19.25
N THR A 7 -53.87 -60.68 -18.67
CA THR A 7 -52.85 -61.57 -18.03
C THR A 7 -51.70 -60.69 -17.50
N ALA A 8 -51.45 -60.52 -16.20
CA ALA A 8 -50.90 -61.41 -15.18
C ALA A 8 -49.38 -61.72 -15.31
N LEU A 9 -48.60 -61.09 -14.40
CA LEU A 9 -47.49 -61.60 -13.58
C LEU A 9 -46.35 -62.40 -14.26
N VAL A 10 -45.09 -61.94 -14.15
CA VAL A 10 -43.90 -62.78 -13.81
C VAL A 10 -42.75 -61.88 -13.34
N CYS A 11 -42.22 -62.18 -12.15
CA CYS A 11 -40.94 -61.70 -11.60
C CYS A 11 -39.76 -62.31 -12.37
N LEU A 12 -38.69 -61.54 -12.63
CA LEU A 12 -37.35 -62.14 -12.71
C LEU A 12 -36.26 -61.14 -12.33
N LEU A 13 -35.57 -61.50 -11.24
CA LEU A 13 -34.31 -60.97 -10.78
C LEU A 13 -33.20 -61.17 -11.82
N ALA A 14 -32.40 -60.13 -12.06
CA ALA A 14 -31.02 -60.28 -12.51
C ALA A 14 -30.19 -59.10 -11.98
N GLY A 15 -29.55 -59.30 -10.83
CA GLY A 15 -28.46 -58.46 -10.36
C GLY A 15 -27.12 -59.02 -10.85
N ALA A 16 -26.29 -58.16 -11.45
CA ALA A 16 -24.83 -58.24 -11.63
C ALA A 16 -24.44 -57.12 -12.61
N ALA A 17 -23.40 -56.31 -12.48
CA ALA A 17 -22.36 -56.14 -11.47
C ALA A 17 -21.86 -54.69 -11.58
N VAL A 18 -21.43 -54.14 -10.45
CA VAL A 18 -20.83 -52.82 -10.29
C VAL A 18 -19.41 -52.80 -10.86
N CYS A 19 -19.11 -51.85 -11.75
CA CYS A 19 -17.75 -51.39 -12.02
C CYS A 19 -17.77 -49.87 -12.26
N ILE A 20 -17.86 -49.08 -11.20
CA ILE A 20 -17.58 -47.63 -11.27
C ILE A 20 -16.08 -47.45 -11.06
N VAL A 21 -15.36 -47.16 -12.13
CA VAL A 21 -13.94 -46.80 -12.10
C VAL A 21 -13.81 -45.43 -11.44
N SER A 22 -13.35 -45.40 -10.18
CA SER A 22 -12.98 -44.17 -9.48
C SER A 22 -11.54 -43.82 -9.83
N CYS A 23 -11.35 -42.93 -10.79
CA CYS A 23 -10.07 -42.26 -10.98
C CYS A 23 -9.83 -41.34 -9.77
N LYS A 24 -8.96 -41.75 -8.85
CA LYS A 24 -8.32 -40.82 -7.92
C LYS A 24 -7.47 -39.87 -8.75
N LYS A 25 -7.98 -38.65 -8.95
CA LYS A 25 -7.15 -37.53 -9.37
C LYS A 25 -6.42 -37.03 -8.14
N ASP A 26 -5.14 -37.37 -8.02
CA ASP A 26 -4.26 -36.77 -7.02
C ASP A 26 -4.31 -35.25 -7.18
N THR A 27 -4.97 -34.61 -6.23
CA THR A 27 -5.01 -33.16 -6.10
C THR A 27 -3.85 -32.78 -5.19
N THR A 28 -2.70 -32.50 -5.81
CA THR A 28 -1.72 -31.60 -5.21
C THR A 28 -2.50 -30.36 -4.74
N PRO A 29 -2.36 -29.89 -3.49
CA PRO A 29 -3.09 -28.73 -3.03
C PRO A 29 -2.63 -27.51 -3.84
N SER A 30 -3.41 -27.16 -4.86
CA SER A 30 -3.28 -25.89 -5.55
C SER A 30 -3.46 -24.80 -4.50
N ALA A 31 -2.41 -24.03 -4.25
CA ALA A 31 -2.52 -22.78 -3.54
C ALA A 31 -3.67 -21.98 -4.15
N SER A 32 -4.70 -21.67 -3.37
CA SER A 32 -5.83 -20.87 -3.80
C SER A 32 -5.32 -19.48 -4.18
N VAL A 33 -5.21 -19.23 -5.48
CA VAL A 33 -4.83 -17.94 -6.04
C VAL A 33 -6.09 -17.07 -6.07
N ASN A 34 -6.12 -15.98 -5.29
CA ASN A 34 -7.17 -14.96 -5.40
C ASN A 34 -7.07 -14.24 -6.76
N GLN A 35 -8.12 -13.53 -7.17
CA GLN A 35 -8.25 -12.85 -8.48
C GLN A 35 -7.05 -11.95 -8.89
N SER A 36 -6.15 -11.59 -7.96
CA SER A 36 -4.94 -10.79 -8.21
C SER A 36 -3.66 -11.59 -8.49
N GLY A 37 -3.70 -12.93 -8.57
CA GLY A 37 -2.49 -13.72 -8.82
C GLY A 37 -1.53 -13.84 -7.61
N VAL A 38 -2.02 -13.51 -6.41
CA VAL A 38 -1.28 -13.54 -5.14
C VAL A 38 -1.70 -14.79 -4.34
N SER A 39 -0.72 -15.51 -3.78
CA SER A 39 -0.98 -16.73 -3.01
C SER A 39 -1.51 -16.42 -1.61
N GLN A 40 -2.27 -17.34 -1.02
CA GLN A 40 -2.75 -17.19 0.36
C GLN A 40 -1.59 -16.99 1.35
N ALA A 41 -0.49 -17.74 1.21
CA ALA A 41 0.69 -17.59 2.06
C ALA A 41 1.31 -16.19 1.99
N THR A 42 1.25 -15.52 0.83
CA THR A 42 1.69 -14.12 0.71
C THR A 42 0.71 -13.18 1.41
N LEU A 43 -0.60 -13.38 1.25
CA LEU A 43 -1.63 -12.57 1.93
C LEU A 43 -1.51 -12.69 3.46
N ASP A 44 -1.23 -13.88 3.97
CA ASP A 44 -1.03 -14.11 5.40
C ASP A 44 0.19 -13.33 5.93
N LYS A 45 1.28 -13.27 5.16
CA LYS A 45 2.47 -12.46 5.51
C LYS A 45 2.15 -10.96 5.48
N ILE A 46 1.41 -10.48 4.49
CA ILE A 46 0.96 -9.08 4.38
C ILE A 46 0.12 -8.70 5.62
N SER A 47 -0.85 -9.55 5.97
CA SER A 47 -1.69 -9.37 7.16
C SER A 47 -0.87 -9.39 8.45
N ALA A 48 0.11 -10.29 8.57
CA ALA A 48 0.99 -10.38 9.73
C ALA A 48 1.92 -9.17 9.90
N LEU A 49 2.15 -8.39 8.84
CA LEU A 49 2.84 -7.10 8.90
C LEU A 49 1.91 -5.93 9.24
N GLY A 50 0.61 -6.19 9.36
CA GLY A 50 -0.42 -5.20 9.69
C GLY A 50 -0.96 -4.41 8.52
N PHE A 51 -0.79 -4.91 7.29
CA PHE A 51 -1.35 -4.32 6.07
C PHE A 51 -2.65 -5.02 5.65
N SER A 52 -3.47 -4.30 4.90
CA SER A 52 -4.70 -4.86 4.35
C SER A 52 -4.39 -5.87 3.25
N THR A 53 -5.14 -6.96 3.23
CA THR A 53 -5.13 -7.94 2.13
C THR A 53 -6.14 -7.58 1.03
N ALA A 54 -6.89 -6.49 1.18
CA ALA A 54 -7.77 -5.98 0.14
C ALA A 54 -6.94 -5.38 -1.00
N ASP A 55 -7.39 -5.64 -2.24
CA ASP A 55 -6.81 -5.06 -3.46
C ASP A 55 -5.29 -5.21 -3.64
N VAL A 56 -4.67 -6.21 -3.00
CA VAL A 56 -3.24 -6.52 -3.18
C VAL A 56 -2.97 -6.89 -4.63
N ARG A 57 -1.97 -6.26 -5.23
CA ARG A 57 -1.58 -6.46 -6.64
C ARG A 57 -0.09 -6.76 -6.74
N LYS A 58 0.29 -7.65 -7.64
CA LYS A 58 1.70 -7.78 -8.05
C LYS A 58 2.09 -6.56 -8.89
N PHE A 59 3.21 -5.95 -8.56
CA PHE A 59 3.74 -4.79 -9.25
C PHE A 59 5.26 -4.86 -9.28
N ASP A 60 5.85 -4.97 -10.48
CA ASP A 60 7.31 -5.02 -10.70
C ASP A 60 8.07 -5.98 -9.76
N GLY A 61 7.58 -7.23 -9.65
CA GLY A 61 8.18 -8.25 -8.77
C GLY A 61 7.96 -8.02 -7.26
N LYS A 62 7.22 -6.98 -6.87
CA LYS A 62 6.80 -6.66 -5.51
C LYS A 62 5.27 -6.77 -5.36
N TYR A 63 4.76 -6.45 -4.18
CA TYR A 63 3.34 -6.40 -3.87
C TYR A 63 2.95 -4.97 -3.54
N LEU A 64 2.09 -4.39 -4.37
CA LEU A 64 1.41 -3.15 -4.07
C LEU A 64 0.22 -3.44 -3.15
N VAL A 65 0.27 -2.89 -1.96
CA VAL A 65 -0.79 -2.95 -0.95
C VAL A 65 -1.26 -1.53 -0.67
N GLU A 66 -2.50 -1.37 -0.21
CA GLU A 66 -3.00 -0.09 0.31
C GLU A 66 -3.04 1.07 -0.71
N GLY A 67 -2.70 0.80 -1.98
CA GLY A 67 -2.77 1.75 -3.09
C GLY A 67 -1.41 2.30 -3.52
N ASP A 68 -0.46 2.42 -2.58
CA ASP A 68 0.82 3.14 -2.71
C ASP A 68 1.99 2.49 -1.93
N ILE A 69 1.76 1.42 -1.17
CA ILE A 69 2.84 0.74 -0.43
C ILE A 69 3.36 -0.47 -1.21
N LEU A 70 4.67 -0.48 -1.50
CA LEU A 70 5.37 -1.60 -2.12
C LEU A 70 6.09 -2.45 -1.08
N LEU A 71 5.67 -3.70 -0.95
CA LEU A 71 6.32 -4.72 -0.14
C LEU A 71 7.13 -5.67 -1.04
N SER A 72 8.41 -5.80 -0.78
CA SER A 72 9.26 -6.83 -1.40
C SER A 72 9.12 -8.17 -0.66
N ASP A 73 9.59 -9.25 -1.29
CA ASP A 73 9.67 -10.55 -0.61
C ASP A 73 10.54 -10.48 0.66
N ALA A 74 11.56 -9.62 0.69
CA ALA A 74 12.37 -9.41 1.90
C ALA A 74 11.53 -8.80 3.04
N ASP A 75 10.69 -7.80 2.72
CA ASP A 75 9.81 -7.14 3.69
C ASP A 75 8.80 -8.15 4.27
N LEU A 76 8.21 -9.00 3.43
CA LEU A 76 7.27 -10.06 3.82
C LEU A 76 7.85 -11.10 4.79
N ASN A 77 9.18 -11.20 4.88
CA ASN A 77 9.87 -12.12 5.78
C ASN A 77 10.39 -11.43 7.05
N THR A 78 10.13 -10.13 7.23
CA THR A 78 10.43 -9.43 8.48
C THR A 78 9.38 -9.73 9.56
N LYS A 79 9.77 -9.62 10.82
CA LYS A 79 8.83 -9.76 11.94
C LYS A 79 8.31 -8.38 12.36
N ALA A 80 6.99 -8.22 12.39
CA ALA A 80 6.37 -7.08 13.05
C ALA A 80 6.44 -7.29 14.57
N ASN A 81 7.39 -6.63 15.23
CA ASN A 81 7.54 -6.66 16.69
C ASN A 81 7.00 -5.37 17.28
N SER A 82 5.68 -5.24 17.39
CA SER A 82 5.10 -4.22 18.27
C SER A 82 3.71 -4.66 18.71
N PRO A 83 3.50 -4.99 20.00
CA PRO A 83 2.15 -5.01 20.55
C PRO A 83 1.63 -3.56 20.59
N PHE A 84 0.46 -3.30 20.02
CA PHE A 84 -0.21 -2.02 20.14
C PHE A 84 -1.26 -2.06 21.26
N LEU A 85 -1.30 -0.98 22.05
CA LEU A 85 -2.41 -0.68 22.96
C LEU A 85 -3.46 0.12 22.17
N THR A 86 -4.53 -0.57 21.78
CA THR A 86 -5.69 -0.06 21.05
C THR A 86 -6.55 0.85 21.91
N THR A 87 -6.05 2.03 22.30
CA THR A 87 -6.90 3.00 23.00
C THR A 87 -6.61 4.44 22.62
N ALA A 88 -6.62 4.76 21.32
CA ALA A 88 -7.35 5.94 20.86
C ALA A 88 -7.45 6.02 19.33
N LYS A 89 -8.42 6.81 18.88
CA LYS A 89 -8.62 7.26 17.49
C LYS A 89 -7.53 8.27 17.15
N GLU A 90 -6.28 7.83 17.11
CA GLU A 90 -5.14 8.73 17.04
C GLU A 90 -4.67 8.94 15.59
N GLU A 91 -3.90 10.00 15.41
CA GLU A 91 -3.93 10.81 14.19
C GLU A 91 -2.64 10.78 13.38
N GLN A 92 -1.57 10.16 13.87
CA GLN A 92 -0.27 10.08 13.19
C GLN A 92 0.44 8.79 13.56
N TYR A 93 0.70 7.94 12.57
CA TYR A 93 1.30 6.63 12.77
C TYR A 93 2.66 6.55 12.09
N ARG A 94 3.57 5.81 12.71
CA ARG A 94 4.83 5.39 12.11
C ARG A 94 4.91 3.87 12.01
N THR A 95 5.81 3.39 11.17
CA THR A 95 6.18 1.97 11.18
C THR A 95 7.13 1.63 12.33
N ASN A 96 7.47 0.35 12.44
CA ASN A 96 8.48 -0.14 13.38
C ASN A 96 9.87 0.47 13.13
N TYR A 97 10.17 0.86 11.88
CA TYR A 97 11.45 1.43 11.50
C TYR A 97 11.30 2.89 11.04
N VAL A 98 12.22 3.72 11.52
CA VAL A 98 12.34 5.14 11.17
C VAL A 98 13.76 5.41 10.71
N VAL A 99 13.99 6.55 10.08
CA VAL A 99 15.36 6.95 9.72
C VAL A 99 16.14 7.29 10.98
N THR A 100 17.35 6.78 11.10
CA THR A 100 18.23 7.04 12.25
C THR A 100 19.56 7.67 11.80
N GLY A 101 20.42 8.02 12.78
CA GLY A 101 21.69 8.69 12.53
C GLY A 101 21.54 10.20 12.31
N LEU A 102 20.69 10.85 13.11
CA LEU A 102 20.38 12.28 13.03
C LEU A 102 21.46 13.13 13.74
N PRO A 103 21.72 14.37 13.28
CA PRO A 103 21.14 15.01 12.11
C PRO A 103 21.64 14.37 10.81
N ARG A 104 20.75 14.27 9.81
CA ARG A 104 21.03 13.55 8.57
C ARG A 104 20.47 14.29 7.36
N GLN A 105 21.25 14.32 6.27
CA GLN A 105 20.77 14.81 4.98
C GLN A 105 20.47 13.62 4.05
N ILE A 106 19.22 13.54 3.60
CA ILE A 106 18.74 12.56 2.62
C ILE A 106 18.84 13.16 1.23
N THR A 107 19.59 12.51 0.36
CA THR A 107 19.69 12.89 -1.05
C THR A 107 18.57 12.27 -1.85
N VAL A 108 17.94 13.08 -2.72
CA VAL A 108 16.84 12.66 -3.60
C VAL A 108 17.26 12.86 -5.05
N ARG A 109 17.05 11.88 -5.91
CA ARG A 109 17.31 12.01 -7.35
C ARG A 109 16.04 11.71 -8.14
N VAL A 110 15.76 12.54 -9.14
CA VAL A 110 14.67 12.31 -10.09
C VAL A 110 15.26 11.66 -11.35
N ALA A 111 14.68 10.55 -11.77
CA ALA A 111 15.08 9.86 -13.00
C ALA A 111 14.90 10.77 -14.21
N SER A 112 15.83 10.70 -15.16
CA SER A 112 15.81 11.54 -16.37
C SER A 112 14.63 11.25 -17.30
N SER A 113 13.93 10.13 -17.11
CA SER A 113 12.71 9.77 -17.83
C SER A 113 11.47 10.54 -17.35
N LEU A 114 11.54 11.23 -16.21
CA LEU A 114 10.43 12.02 -15.69
C LEU A 114 10.48 13.47 -16.20
N GLY A 115 9.30 14.00 -16.56
CA GLY A 115 9.14 15.35 -17.07
C GLY A 115 9.40 16.45 -16.02
N SER A 116 9.48 17.70 -16.49
CA SER A 116 9.80 18.88 -15.66
C SER A 116 8.87 19.08 -14.46
N ALA A 117 7.59 18.70 -14.58
CA ALA A 117 6.63 18.80 -13.47
C ALA A 117 7.01 17.93 -12.27
N PHE A 118 7.58 16.73 -12.50
CA PHE A 118 8.06 15.86 -11.41
C PHE A 118 9.32 16.39 -10.75
N VAL A 119 10.22 17.01 -11.54
CA VAL A 119 11.41 17.69 -10.99
C VAL A 119 10.98 18.87 -10.10
N ALA A 120 10.11 19.75 -10.61
CA ALA A 120 9.61 20.90 -9.86
C ALA A 120 8.75 20.48 -8.64
N GLY A 121 7.97 19.40 -8.77
CA GLY A 121 7.22 18.80 -7.67
C GLY A 121 8.15 18.26 -6.57
N THR A 122 9.26 17.62 -6.96
CA THR A 122 10.29 17.16 -6.03
C THR A 122 10.93 18.33 -5.28
N ASP A 123 11.30 19.39 -5.98
CA ASP A 123 11.84 20.61 -5.36
C ASP A 123 10.84 21.24 -4.39
N THR A 124 9.56 21.24 -4.76
CA THR A 124 8.47 21.71 -3.90
C THR A 124 8.37 20.88 -2.62
N ALA A 125 8.37 19.54 -2.72
CA ALA A 125 8.30 18.65 -1.56
C ALA A 125 9.51 18.83 -0.63
N ILE A 126 10.73 18.88 -1.18
CA ILE A 126 11.97 19.09 -0.43
C ILE A 126 11.93 20.43 0.32
N ALA A 127 11.50 21.50 -0.34
CA ALA A 127 11.41 22.82 0.26
C ALA A 127 10.43 22.86 1.45
N ARG A 128 9.35 22.07 1.42
CA ARG A 128 8.39 21.96 2.52
C ARG A 128 9.00 21.29 3.74
N TYR A 129 9.63 20.12 3.57
CA TYR A 129 10.33 19.43 4.67
C TYR A 129 11.42 20.32 5.28
N ASN A 130 12.28 20.90 4.45
CA ASN A 130 13.41 21.72 4.94
C ASN A 130 12.97 23.00 5.66
N ARG A 131 11.78 23.55 5.35
CA ARG A 131 11.25 24.74 6.03
C ARG A 131 10.93 24.50 7.51
N LEU A 132 10.68 23.25 7.89
CA LEU A 132 10.36 22.89 9.28
C LEU A 132 11.59 22.89 10.21
N GLY A 133 12.81 22.91 9.66
CA GLY A 133 14.04 22.96 10.47
C GLY A 133 14.32 21.67 11.25
N LEU A 134 13.85 20.51 10.76
CA LEU A 134 14.06 19.20 11.37
C LEU A 134 15.55 18.79 11.36
N THR A 135 15.92 17.84 12.21
CA THR A 135 17.25 17.19 12.17
C THR A 135 17.43 16.29 10.94
N LEU A 136 16.33 15.95 10.25
CA LEU A 136 16.34 15.29 8.94
C LEU A 136 16.10 16.31 7.83
N THR A 137 17.08 16.48 6.93
CA THR A 137 16.99 17.42 5.81
C THR A 137 17.06 16.71 4.47
N PHE A 138 16.60 17.35 3.40
CA PHE A 138 16.58 16.78 2.06
C PHE A 138 17.33 17.65 1.07
N ARG A 139 18.00 17.01 0.11
CA ARG A 139 18.67 17.72 -0.99
C ARG A 139 18.51 16.96 -2.30
N ARG A 140 18.03 17.64 -3.34
CA ARG A 140 18.02 17.06 -4.68
C ARG A 140 19.43 16.99 -5.25
N ILE A 141 19.78 15.86 -5.85
CA ILE A 141 21.02 15.67 -6.61
C ILE A 141 20.69 15.31 -8.06
N THR A 142 21.60 15.62 -8.97
CA THR A 142 21.45 15.36 -10.42
C THR A 142 22.38 14.25 -10.94
N SER A 143 23.39 13.87 -10.15
CA SER A 143 24.36 12.82 -10.46
C SER A 143 24.71 12.00 -9.20
N GLY A 144 25.33 10.84 -9.39
CA GLY A 144 25.67 9.92 -8.30
C GLY A 144 24.49 9.10 -7.78
N THR A 145 24.73 8.35 -6.71
CA THR A 145 23.73 7.51 -6.03
C THR A 145 23.03 8.32 -4.96
N ALA A 146 21.70 8.43 -5.05
CA ALA A 146 20.88 9.09 -4.05
C ALA A 146 20.42 8.10 -2.96
N ASN A 147 20.02 8.63 -1.80
CA ASN A 147 19.33 7.84 -0.79
C ASN A 147 17.92 7.44 -1.26
N ILE A 148 17.22 8.33 -1.96
CA ILE A 148 15.91 8.09 -2.57
C ILE A 148 15.97 8.40 -4.07
N THR A 149 15.56 7.46 -4.91
CA THR A 149 15.41 7.68 -6.35
C THR A 149 13.94 7.69 -6.74
N ILE A 150 13.50 8.76 -7.38
CA ILE A 150 12.15 8.93 -7.92
C ILE A 150 12.17 8.52 -9.39
N SER A 151 11.42 7.47 -9.74
CA SER A 151 11.31 6.90 -11.09
C SER A 151 9.85 6.89 -11.56
N GLY A 152 9.63 6.66 -12.85
CA GLY A 152 8.30 6.62 -13.44
C GLY A 152 7.81 5.20 -13.70
N PHE A 153 6.51 4.99 -13.56
CA PHE A 153 5.80 3.81 -14.11
C PHE A 153 4.55 4.29 -14.86
N ASN A 154 4.02 3.51 -15.79
CA ASN A 154 2.84 3.90 -16.56
C ASN A 154 1.75 2.83 -16.42
N GLN A 155 0.75 3.11 -15.58
CA GLN A 155 -0.39 2.22 -15.39
C GLN A 155 -1.70 3.02 -15.36
N GLY A 156 -2.67 2.61 -16.17
CA GLY A 156 -4.01 3.18 -16.13
C GLY A 156 -4.79 2.76 -14.87
N PRO A 157 -6.00 3.33 -14.68
CA PRO A 157 -6.89 2.91 -13.59
C PRO A 157 -7.25 1.43 -13.73
N SER A 158 -7.36 0.74 -12.59
CA SER A 158 -7.80 -0.66 -12.52
C SER A 158 -8.58 -0.90 -11.24
N GLY A 159 -9.75 -1.54 -11.37
CA GLY A 159 -10.66 -1.79 -10.24
C GLY A 159 -11.24 -0.52 -9.62
N GLY A 160 -11.44 0.54 -10.41
CA GLY A 160 -11.93 1.84 -9.91
C GLY A 160 -10.89 2.68 -9.16
N PHE A 161 -9.64 2.23 -9.12
CA PHE A 161 -8.53 2.88 -8.44
C PHE A 161 -7.37 3.18 -9.40
N ILE A 162 -6.65 4.28 -9.17
CA ILE A 162 -5.40 4.60 -9.86
C ILE A 162 -4.31 4.94 -8.84
N THR A 163 -3.20 4.22 -8.89
CA THR A 163 -2.01 4.53 -8.09
C THR A 163 -1.38 5.80 -8.62
N LEU A 164 -1.18 6.80 -7.76
CA LEU A 164 -0.58 8.08 -8.12
C LEU A 164 0.94 8.06 -7.94
N GLY A 165 1.36 7.55 -6.79
CA GLY A 165 2.72 7.32 -6.38
C GLY A 165 2.78 6.00 -5.62
N SER A 166 3.99 5.48 -5.42
CA SER A 166 4.21 4.41 -4.46
C SER A 166 5.62 4.44 -3.91
N ALA A 167 5.75 3.99 -2.66
CA ALA A 167 7.00 3.92 -1.94
C ALA A 167 7.00 2.69 -1.02
N GLY A 168 7.91 2.66 -0.06
CA GLY A 168 7.98 1.64 0.98
C GLY A 168 8.54 2.27 2.24
N PHE A 169 8.94 1.44 3.20
CA PHE A 169 9.32 1.91 4.53
C PHE A 169 10.82 1.80 4.82
N PRO A 170 11.33 2.51 5.84
CA PRO A 170 12.71 2.42 6.25
C PRO A 170 13.17 1.01 6.56
N THR A 171 14.45 0.75 6.35
CA THR A 171 15.08 -0.51 6.72
C THR A 171 15.27 -0.59 8.24
N SER A 172 15.46 -1.80 8.76
CA SER A 172 15.83 -2.02 10.17
C SER A 172 17.16 -1.36 10.57
N SER A 173 18.02 -1.07 9.59
CA SER A 173 19.27 -0.31 9.78
C SER A 173 19.07 1.21 9.79
N GLY A 174 17.84 1.70 9.72
CA GLY A 174 17.51 3.12 9.79
C GLY A 174 17.84 3.91 8.51
N ASN A 175 17.89 3.24 7.35
CA ASN A 175 17.97 3.92 6.06
C ASN A 175 16.57 4.17 5.52
N PRO A 176 16.32 5.29 4.81
CA PRO A 176 15.03 5.51 4.17
C PRO A 176 14.77 4.45 3.10
N TYR A 177 13.49 4.23 2.77
CA TYR A 177 13.17 3.47 1.57
C TYR A 177 13.72 4.21 0.35
N ASN A 178 14.40 3.47 -0.53
CA ASN A 178 15.28 4.08 -1.51
C ASN A 178 14.64 4.39 -2.87
N SER A 179 13.34 4.12 -3.03
CA SER A 179 12.64 4.25 -4.32
C SER A 179 11.26 4.86 -4.15
N ILE A 180 10.93 5.83 -4.98
CA ILE A 180 9.56 6.33 -5.16
C ILE A 180 9.20 6.11 -6.63
N LEU A 181 8.04 5.53 -6.90
CA LEU A 181 7.54 5.36 -8.26
C LEU A 181 6.36 6.29 -8.48
N MET A 182 6.45 7.14 -9.49
CA MET A 182 5.41 8.11 -9.86
C MET A 182 4.69 7.66 -11.12
N ASN A 183 3.35 7.70 -11.11
CA ASN A 183 2.58 7.28 -12.27
C ASN A 183 2.65 8.35 -13.38
N THR A 184 3.10 7.97 -14.57
CA THR A 184 3.20 8.84 -15.74
C THR A 184 1.99 8.72 -16.66
N ASN A 185 1.01 7.87 -16.31
CA ASN A 185 -0.23 7.75 -17.05
C ASN A 185 -1.03 9.06 -17.00
N SER A 186 -1.62 9.46 -18.13
CA SER A 186 -2.40 10.70 -18.24
C SER A 186 -3.66 10.69 -17.36
N ALA A 187 -4.18 9.54 -16.96
CA ALA A 187 -5.29 9.45 -16.01
C ALA A 187 -4.89 9.81 -14.56
N ALA A 188 -3.59 9.81 -14.22
CA ALA A 188 -3.13 10.11 -12.86
C ALA A 188 -3.00 11.63 -12.63
N TYR A 189 -2.36 12.33 -13.56
CA TYR A 189 -2.02 13.75 -13.41
C TYR A 189 -2.45 14.63 -14.59
N GLY A 190 -3.12 14.07 -15.60
CA GLY A 190 -3.40 14.74 -16.87
C GLY A 190 -2.20 14.75 -17.81
N SER A 191 -2.39 15.31 -19.01
CA SER A 191 -1.33 15.52 -20.01
C SER A 191 -0.35 16.62 -19.62
N ASN A 192 -0.75 17.53 -18.73
CA ASN A 192 0.06 18.62 -18.20
C ASN A 192 0.01 18.59 -16.67
N PRO A 193 0.82 17.75 -16.01
CA PRO A 193 0.77 17.57 -14.56
C PRO A 193 0.95 18.87 -13.79
N ASN A 194 0.02 19.16 -12.88
CA ASN A 194 0.14 20.31 -11.98
C ASN A 194 1.28 20.09 -10.98
N VAL A 195 2.24 21.01 -10.93
CA VAL A 195 3.44 20.92 -10.08
C VAL A 195 3.11 20.77 -8.60
N LEU A 196 2.09 21.48 -8.09
CA LEU A 196 1.73 21.44 -6.68
C LEU A 196 1.03 20.14 -6.31
N TYR A 197 0.23 19.58 -7.23
CA TYR A 197 -0.37 18.27 -7.01
C TYR A 197 0.71 17.18 -7.02
N VAL A 198 1.57 17.15 -8.02
CA VAL A 198 2.70 16.21 -8.09
C VAL A 198 3.62 16.36 -6.87
N GLY A 199 3.91 17.59 -6.45
CA GLY A 199 4.69 17.85 -5.24
C GLY A 199 4.01 17.38 -3.96
N SER A 200 2.68 17.38 -3.90
CA SER A 200 1.93 16.85 -2.76
C SER A 200 1.99 15.33 -2.69
N VAL A 201 1.90 14.63 -3.83
CA VAL A 201 2.09 13.16 -3.87
C VAL A 201 3.54 12.81 -3.54
N ILE A 202 4.54 13.47 -4.13
CA ILE A 202 5.95 13.20 -3.79
C ILE A 202 6.24 13.47 -2.31
N GLN A 203 5.64 14.52 -1.72
CA GLN A 203 5.77 14.78 -0.29
C GLN A 203 5.21 13.64 0.57
N HIS A 204 4.07 13.06 0.16
CA HIS A 204 3.45 11.90 0.79
C HIS A 204 4.35 10.67 0.70
N GLU A 205 4.86 10.36 -0.49
CA GLU A 205 5.77 9.21 -0.69
C GLU A 205 7.07 9.35 0.10
N ILE A 206 7.63 10.57 0.21
CA ILE A 206 8.77 10.83 1.10
C ILE A 206 8.42 10.51 2.56
N GLY A 207 7.16 10.78 2.98
CA GLY A 207 6.65 10.43 4.30
C GLY A 207 6.75 8.92 4.58
N HIS A 208 6.32 8.08 3.64
CA HIS A 208 6.52 6.64 3.73
C HIS A 208 8.00 6.25 3.77
N CYS A 209 8.82 6.83 2.89
CA CYS A 209 10.26 6.57 2.87
C CYS A 209 10.95 6.85 4.20
N ILE A 210 10.40 7.74 5.03
CA ILE A 210 10.93 8.07 6.37
C ILE A 210 10.08 7.49 7.51
N GLY A 211 9.16 6.58 7.21
CA GLY A 211 8.50 5.71 8.19
C GLY A 211 7.13 6.18 8.66
N PHE A 212 6.51 7.19 8.05
CA PHE A 212 5.12 7.55 8.32
C PHE A 212 4.17 6.58 7.61
N ARG A 213 3.08 6.22 8.29
CA ARG A 213 1.94 5.50 7.73
C ARG A 213 0.79 6.44 7.43
N HIS A 214 -0.24 5.92 6.79
CA HIS A 214 -1.47 6.67 6.62
C HIS A 214 -2.13 7.04 7.93
N THR A 215 -2.68 8.24 7.99
CA THR A 215 -3.37 8.76 9.18
C THR A 215 -4.79 8.24 9.29
N ASP A 216 -5.40 7.90 8.16
CA ASP A 216 -6.69 7.23 8.06
C ASP A 216 -6.58 5.70 8.03
N TYR A 217 -5.48 5.13 8.54
CA TYR A 217 -5.24 3.68 8.65
C TYR A 217 -6.47 2.93 9.18
N PHE A 218 -7.09 3.45 10.25
CA PHE A 218 -8.24 2.82 10.91
C PHE A 218 -9.56 2.95 10.13
N ASN A 219 -9.66 3.90 9.19
CA ASN A 219 -10.86 4.13 8.39
C ASN A 219 -10.55 4.89 7.09
N ARG A 220 -10.30 4.14 6.01
CA ARG A 220 -10.04 4.69 4.66
C ARG A 220 -11.15 5.56 4.09
N ALA A 221 -12.39 5.42 4.57
CA ALA A 221 -13.48 6.26 4.10
C ALA A 221 -13.28 7.74 4.44
N LEU A 222 -12.40 8.07 5.38
CA LEU A 222 -12.09 9.46 5.77
C LEU A 222 -11.42 10.25 4.63
N SER A 223 -10.58 9.60 3.80
CA SER A 223 -9.95 10.26 2.66
C SER A 223 -10.42 9.75 1.31
N CYS A 224 -10.75 8.46 1.20
CA CYS A 224 -11.10 7.81 -0.06
C CYS A 224 -12.60 7.75 -0.35
N GLY A 225 -13.45 8.08 0.65
CA GLY A 225 -14.90 7.85 0.58
C GLY A 225 -15.27 6.36 0.64
N GLY A 226 -16.57 6.06 0.52
CA GLY A 226 -17.08 4.68 0.55
C GLY A 226 -17.33 4.12 1.96
N SER A 227 -17.40 2.80 2.08
CA SER A 227 -17.61 2.09 3.36
C SER A 227 -16.34 2.10 4.19
N ALA A 228 -16.46 2.22 5.52
CA ALA A 228 -15.31 2.16 6.41
C ALA A 228 -14.58 0.82 6.26
N SER A 229 -13.35 0.86 5.76
CA SER A 229 -12.42 -0.26 5.72
C SER A 229 -11.14 0.13 6.48
N ASN A 230 -10.61 -0.82 7.24
CA ASN A 230 -9.35 -0.68 7.98
C ASN A 230 -8.20 -1.20 7.10
N GLU A 231 -7.02 -0.61 7.22
CA GLU A 231 -5.76 -1.03 6.60
C GLU A 231 -5.19 -2.35 7.17
N GLY A 232 -6.01 -3.21 7.77
CA GLY A 232 -5.61 -4.54 8.23
C GLY A 232 -6.00 -4.85 9.67
N SER A 233 -5.27 -5.79 10.28
CA SER A 233 -5.48 -6.17 11.68
C SER A 233 -5.02 -5.04 12.59
N ALA A 234 -5.97 -4.42 13.29
CA ALA A 234 -5.72 -3.30 14.18
C ALA A 234 -4.55 -3.60 15.15
N GLY A 235 -3.51 -2.76 15.11
CA GLY A 235 -2.44 -2.77 16.12
C GLY A 235 -1.17 -3.55 15.78
N VAL A 236 -0.96 -3.96 14.53
CA VAL A 236 0.32 -4.52 14.09
C VAL A 236 0.97 -3.57 13.09
N GLY A 237 2.25 -3.22 13.30
CA GLY A 237 3.03 -2.45 12.34
C GLY A 237 2.68 -0.95 12.20
N ALA A 238 1.68 -0.45 12.92
CA ALA A 238 1.36 0.98 13.07
C ALA A 238 1.53 1.41 14.54
N ILE A 239 2.46 2.33 14.80
CA ILE A 239 2.80 2.84 16.12
C ILE A 239 2.39 4.31 16.19
N LEU A 240 1.63 4.70 17.21
CA LEU A 240 1.28 6.10 17.45
C LEU A 240 2.55 6.95 17.63
N ILE A 241 2.54 8.14 17.02
CA ILE A 241 3.51 9.19 17.31
C ILE A 241 3.01 10.04 18.50
N PRO A 242 3.72 10.08 19.64
CA PRO A 242 3.30 10.87 20.81
C PRO A 242 3.19 12.37 20.52
N GLY A 243 2.26 13.03 21.21
CA GLY A 243 2.04 14.47 21.12
C GLY A 243 1.02 14.91 20.08
N THR A 244 0.50 14.00 19.27
CA THR A 244 -0.61 14.27 18.33
C THR A 244 -1.94 13.96 18.99
N PRO A 245 -3.00 14.79 18.83
CA PRO A 245 -4.30 14.55 19.46
C PRO A 245 -4.92 13.21 19.02
N SER A 246 -5.95 12.77 19.74
CA SER A 246 -6.90 11.77 19.26
C SER A 246 -8.07 12.49 18.58
N GLY A 247 -8.30 12.26 17.28
CA GLY A 247 -9.14 13.13 16.45
C GLY A 247 -9.35 12.63 15.02
N ASN A 248 -9.74 13.53 14.09
CA ASN A 248 -9.65 13.30 12.64
C ASN A 248 -8.71 14.37 12.04
N SER A 249 -7.60 13.95 11.43
CA SER A 249 -6.56 14.82 10.89
C SER A 249 -6.92 15.11 9.46
N ALA A 250 -8.05 15.80 9.35
CA ALA A 250 -8.53 16.31 8.10
C ALA A 250 -7.39 17.04 7.39
N ASN A 251 -7.19 16.70 6.12
CA ASN A 251 -6.15 17.25 5.27
C ASN A 251 -4.70 16.94 5.68
N SER A 252 -4.44 15.91 6.50
CA SER A 252 -3.07 15.43 6.71
C SER A 252 -2.40 15.07 5.39
N TRP A 253 -1.11 15.38 5.25
CA TRP A 253 -0.37 15.00 4.06
C TRP A 253 -0.26 13.48 3.88
N MET A 254 -0.41 12.73 4.97
CA MET A 254 -0.39 11.26 5.00
C MET A 254 -1.79 10.64 4.90
N LEU A 255 -2.82 11.36 4.46
CA LEU A 255 -4.09 10.69 4.11
C LEU A 255 -3.89 9.81 2.87
N ALA A 256 -4.42 8.58 2.90
CA ALA A 256 -4.23 7.59 1.84
C ALA A 256 -4.72 8.04 0.45
N CYS A 257 -5.84 8.76 0.40
CA CYS A 257 -6.34 9.31 -0.85
C CYS A 257 -6.03 10.81 -1.00
N SER A 258 -5.44 11.15 -2.14
CA SER A 258 -5.23 12.53 -2.58
C SER A 258 -6.56 13.22 -2.89
N ASN A 259 -6.64 14.53 -2.62
CA ASN A 259 -7.73 15.39 -3.07
C ASN A 259 -7.46 16.02 -4.46
N GLY A 260 -6.40 15.59 -5.15
CA GLY A 260 -5.99 16.15 -6.45
C GLY A 260 -5.39 17.56 -6.39
N GLY A 261 -5.19 18.10 -5.18
CA GLY A 261 -4.82 19.49 -4.96
C GLY A 261 -3.44 19.68 -4.34
N ASN A 262 -3.20 20.90 -3.88
CA ASN A 262 -2.00 21.31 -3.17
C ASN A 262 -2.10 20.97 -1.68
N ARG A 263 -2.10 19.69 -1.32
CA ARG A 263 -2.11 19.26 0.09
C ARG A 263 -0.71 19.41 0.70
N THR A 264 -0.64 20.02 1.87
CA THR A 264 0.62 20.22 2.60
C THR A 264 0.43 19.94 4.09
N PHE A 265 1.49 20.13 4.87
CA PHE A 265 1.51 19.83 6.29
C PHE A 265 0.45 20.62 7.06
N ASN A 266 -0.37 19.93 7.84
CA ASN A 266 -1.22 20.52 8.86
C ASN A 266 -0.46 20.68 10.20
N ALA A 267 -1.14 21.08 11.27
CA ALA A 267 -0.48 21.28 12.57
C ALA A 267 -0.01 19.95 13.21
N ASN A 268 -0.81 18.89 13.15
CA ASN A 268 -0.51 17.59 13.77
C ASN A 268 0.62 16.87 13.02
N ASP A 269 0.56 16.95 11.71
CA ASP A 269 1.61 16.66 10.76
C ASP A 269 2.98 17.25 11.23
N ILE A 270 3.02 18.55 11.52
CA ILE A 270 4.26 19.22 11.99
C ILE A 270 4.70 18.69 13.36
N VAL A 271 3.77 18.47 14.29
CA VAL A 271 4.10 17.87 15.60
C VAL A 271 4.73 16.50 15.44
N ALA A 272 4.17 15.66 14.58
CA ALA A 272 4.67 14.32 14.34
C ALA A 272 6.05 14.31 13.66
N LEU A 273 6.30 15.24 12.73
CA LEU A 273 7.63 15.41 12.15
C LEU A 273 8.66 15.82 13.20
N ASN A 274 8.36 16.85 14.00
CA ASN A 274 9.28 17.30 15.07
C ASN A 274 9.51 16.23 16.14
N TYR A 275 8.55 15.34 16.37
CA TYR A 275 8.72 14.25 17.32
C TYR A 275 9.76 13.24 16.81
N LEU A 276 9.75 12.93 15.51
CA LEU A 276 10.66 11.95 14.92
C LEU A 276 12.01 12.53 14.49
N TYR A 277 12.02 13.79 14.03
CA TYR A 277 13.13 14.42 13.32
C TYR A 277 13.27 15.88 13.74
#